data_AF-T0HMM5-F1
#
_entry.id   AF-T0HMM5-F1
#
_cell.length_a   1.000
_cell.length_b   1.000
_cell.length_c   1.000
_cell.angle_alpha   90.00
_cell.angle_beta   90.00
_cell.angle_gamma   90.00
#
_symmetry.space_group_name_H-M   'P 1'
#
loop_
_entity.id
_entity.type
_entity.pdbx_description
1 polymer ?
#
loop_
_entity_poly.entity_id
_entity_poly.type
_entity_poly.pdbx_seq_one_letter_code
_entity_poly.pdbx_strand_id
1 'polypeptide(L)'
;MSNNRELLNPEPDDTTALADFVGNISHCWRCSHCKWVPSPQSYRFANACPSIEWGGFHAYSGGGKMITAHALKEGEADYSETALESIFACTMCGACDTSCKNNNGELVEPLTVMYALRQHVADEGHALPAHRATLANLRSTGNPYGKPRENRTLWAQGLDVPDLSIKPAAVLLHIGCENAYDEKAWAELRAIVALLQKAGVDFATLGAAESATGEGAFDLGFADAAKEQAGAMAAKIARPGVSTVVTCSASSFAGMRNIWPRLGITPPPTTLVHITEFIDQLLENGRLVATERLDAAVTYHDPCKLGRLSEPFTPGSRRWKKDLNVLPVSDGPRQVLMGNEGLYDAPRRLLQRIPGLKLVEMERNRHAAYCCGAGGGAKSAYREFAQFAARERLAEAGHTEAEILATSCAGCQGHLAEVRDLDGGAQSVSGVFGLIAASVLGGLDGVA
;
A
#
# COMPACT_ATOMS: atom_id res chain seq x y z
N MET A 1 -30.20 -34.01 -20.72
CA MET A 1 -28.84 -34.25 -20.20
C MET A 1 -28.62 -33.28 -19.07
N SER A 2 -28.64 -33.75 -17.83
CA SER A 2 -28.38 -32.94 -16.65
C SER A 2 -26.92 -32.49 -16.70
N ASN A 3 -26.67 -31.20 -16.99
CA ASN A 3 -25.36 -30.59 -16.85
C ASN A 3 -24.98 -30.62 -15.36
N ASN A 4 -24.30 -31.68 -14.93
CA ASN A 4 -23.63 -31.72 -13.64
C ASN A 4 -22.50 -30.68 -13.66
N ARG A 5 -22.85 -29.44 -13.30
CA ARG A 5 -21.90 -28.36 -13.03
C ARG A 5 -21.27 -28.65 -11.67
N GLU A 6 -20.27 -29.51 -11.66
CA GLU A 6 -19.50 -29.81 -10.46
C GLU A 6 -18.60 -28.60 -10.13
N LEU A 7 -18.75 -28.06 -8.92
CA LEU A 7 -17.92 -26.98 -8.40
C LEU A 7 -16.54 -27.55 -8.06
N LEU A 8 -15.48 -26.83 -8.41
CA LEU A 8 -14.12 -27.23 -8.04
C LEU A 8 -13.85 -26.98 -6.55
N ASN A 9 -14.49 -25.97 -5.97
CA ASN A 9 -14.45 -25.64 -4.54
C ASN A 9 -15.90 -25.48 -4.04
N PRO A 10 -16.40 -26.41 -3.19
CA PRO A 10 -17.81 -26.44 -2.77
C PRO A 10 -18.14 -25.55 -1.56
N GLU A 11 -17.14 -25.13 -0.78
CA GLU A 11 -17.30 -24.28 0.41
C GLU A 11 -17.35 -22.77 0.03
N PRO A 12 -18.09 -21.93 0.78
CA PRO A 12 -18.36 -20.55 0.40
C PRO A 12 -17.21 -19.59 0.73
N ASP A 13 -16.77 -18.84 -0.29
CA ASP A 13 -16.26 -17.45 -0.26
C ASP A 13 -15.37 -17.02 0.94
N ASP A 14 -14.49 -17.88 1.47
CA ASP A 14 -13.34 -17.38 2.22
C ASP A 14 -12.41 -16.70 1.22
N THR A 15 -12.30 -15.37 1.30
CA THR A 15 -11.47 -14.63 0.35
C THR A 15 -9.97 -14.77 0.61
N THR A 16 -9.59 -15.58 1.60
CA THR A 16 -8.23 -15.67 2.14
C THR A 16 -7.63 -17.08 2.21
N ALA A 17 -8.44 -18.14 2.21
CA ALA A 17 -7.94 -19.52 2.27
C ALA A 17 -7.25 -19.96 0.96
N LEU A 18 -6.07 -20.59 1.06
CA LEU A 18 -5.30 -21.04 -0.11
C LEU A 18 -6.04 -22.08 -0.97
N ALA A 19 -6.93 -22.87 -0.36
CA ALA A 19 -7.78 -23.82 -1.07
C ALA A 19 -8.70 -23.15 -2.12
N ASP A 20 -9.11 -21.90 -1.88
CA ASP A 20 -9.99 -21.17 -2.79
C ASP A 20 -9.30 -20.62 -4.04
N PHE A 21 -7.97 -20.70 -4.09
CA PHE A 21 -7.16 -20.16 -5.18
C PHE A 21 -6.61 -21.22 -6.15
N VAL A 22 -6.99 -22.50 -5.99
CA VAL A 22 -6.56 -23.59 -6.90
C VAL A 22 -6.89 -23.28 -8.36
N GLY A 23 -8.05 -22.66 -8.61
CA GLY A 23 -8.40 -22.19 -9.94
C GLY A 23 -7.40 -21.15 -10.47
N ASN A 24 -7.09 -20.10 -9.70
CA ASN A 24 -6.13 -19.08 -10.15
C ASN A 24 -4.71 -19.63 -10.37
N ILE A 25 -4.27 -20.55 -9.50
CA ILE A 25 -2.96 -21.19 -9.58
C ILE A 25 -2.85 -22.05 -10.86
N SER A 26 -3.86 -22.87 -11.14
CA SER A 26 -3.88 -23.79 -12.29
C SER A 26 -3.98 -23.07 -13.65
N HIS A 27 -4.50 -21.84 -13.68
CA HIS A 27 -4.57 -21.02 -14.91
C HIS A 27 -3.28 -20.25 -15.21
N CYS A 28 -2.26 -20.30 -14.35
CA CYS A 28 -0.99 -19.66 -14.66
C CYS A 28 -0.27 -20.38 -15.82
N TRP A 29 -0.22 -19.74 -17.00
CA TRP A 29 0.50 -20.28 -18.17
C TRP A 29 2.01 -20.04 -18.15
N ARG A 30 2.56 -19.52 -17.04
CA ARG A 30 4.00 -19.32 -16.83
C ARG A 30 4.68 -18.46 -17.91
N CYS A 31 3.92 -17.59 -18.56
CA CYS A 31 4.40 -16.71 -19.63
C CYS A 31 5.39 -15.62 -19.18
N SER A 32 5.72 -15.56 -17.88
CA SER A 32 6.63 -14.58 -17.28
C SER A 32 6.18 -13.11 -17.36
N HIS A 33 4.98 -12.81 -17.82
CA HIS A 33 4.49 -11.43 -17.93
C HIS A 33 4.42 -10.70 -16.58
N CYS A 34 4.19 -11.44 -15.48
CA CYS A 34 4.26 -10.92 -14.11
C CYS A 34 5.64 -10.37 -13.66
N LYS A 35 6.69 -10.52 -14.47
CA LYS A 35 8.03 -9.97 -14.23
C LYS A 35 8.20 -8.57 -14.82
N TRP A 36 7.41 -8.23 -15.84
CA TRP A 36 7.58 -7.04 -16.67
C TRP A 36 6.46 -6.03 -16.42
N VAL A 37 6.70 -4.75 -16.72
CA VAL A 37 5.61 -3.77 -16.76
C VAL A 37 4.69 -4.06 -17.95
N PRO A 38 3.41 -3.68 -17.90
CA PRO A 38 2.47 -4.03 -18.99
C PRO A 38 2.87 -3.48 -20.36
N SER A 39 3.44 -2.26 -20.39
CA SER A 39 3.87 -1.56 -21.60
C SER A 39 5.25 -0.94 -21.40
N PRO A 40 6.35 -1.70 -21.56
CA PRO A 40 7.70 -1.18 -21.36
C PRO A 40 8.07 -0.18 -22.45
N GLN A 41 8.74 0.92 -22.10
CA GLN A 41 9.20 1.93 -23.07
C GLN A 41 10.68 1.75 -23.40
N SER A 42 11.48 1.28 -22.45
CA SER A 42 12.88 0.92 -22.61
C SER A 42 13.20 -0.41 -21.94
N TYR A 43 14.34 -0.98 -22.31
CA TYR A 43 14.84 -2.19 -21.68
C TYR A 43 15.26 -1.96 -20.21
N ARG A 44 15.85 -0.80 -19.89
CA ARG A 44 16.42 -0.48 -18.55
C ARG A 44 15.36 -0.53 -17.45
N PHE A 45 14.13 -0.16 -17.78
CA PHE A 45 13.01 -0.10 -16.83
C PHE A 45 11.85 -1.01 -17.23
N ALA A 46 12.12 -2.08 -18.00
CA ALA A 46 11.09 -3.05 -18.37
C ALA A 46 10.66 -3.95 -17.21
N ASN A 47 11.53 -4.22 -16.23
CA ASN A 47 11.20 -5.06 -15.08
C ASN A 47 10.24 -4.34 -14.12
N ALA A 48 9.24 -5.05 -13.63
CA ALA A 48 8.24 -4.53 -12.69
C ALA A 48 8.46 -4.99 -11.24
N CYS A 49 9.20 -6.08 -11.03
CA CYS A 49 9.20 -6.79 -9.76
C CYS A 49 10.61 -6.87 -9.14
N PRO A 50 10.85 -6.22 -7.99
CA PRO A 50 12.15 -6.28 -7.33
C PRO A 50 12.51 -7.69 -6.86
N SER A 51 11.52 -8.51 -6.52
CA SER A 51 11.75 -9.87 -6.01
C SER A 51 12.51 -10.73 -7.01
N ILE A 52 12.07 -10.73 -8.28
CA ILE A 52 12.71 -11.54 -9.34
C ILE A 52 14.05 -10.96 -9.77
N GLU A 53 14.21 -9.63 -9.76
CA GLU A 53 15.50 -9.00 -10.07
C GLU A 53 16.55 -9.28 -9.00
N TRP A 54 16.14 -9.33 -7.74
CA TRP A 54 17.02 -9.66 -6.62
C TRP A 54 17.37 -11.16 -6.59
N GLY A 55 16.36 -12.03 -6.62
CA GLY A 55 16.57 -13.47 -6.46
C GLY A 55 17.04 -14.20 -7.72
N GLY A 56 16.92 -13.59 -8.91
CA GLY A 56 17.42 -14.13 -10.18
C GLY A 56 16.79 -15.45 -10.65
N PHE A 57 15.83 -16.00 -9.91
CA PHE A 57 15.25 -17.32 -10.17
C PHE A 57 13.72 -17.28 -10.23
N HIS A 58 13.09 -18.14 -11.04
CA HIS A 58 11.65 -18.05 -11.33
C HIS A 58 10.77 -18.11 -10.06
N ALA A 59 11.20 -18.80 -9.01
CA ALA A 59 10.53 -18.86 -7.70
C ALA A 59 10.22 -17.47 -7.11
N TYR A 60 11.05 -16.46 -7.41
CA TYR A 60 10.86 -15.08 -6.96
C TYR A 60 9.87 -14.27 -7.80
N SER A 61 9.43 -14.78 -8.94
CA SER A 61 8.39 -14.11 -9.76
C SER A 61 6.98 -14.47 -9.28
N GLY A 62 5.96 -13.68 -9.64
CA GLY A 62 4.56 -14.02 -9.30
C GLY A 62 4.16 -15.42 -9.77
N GLY A 63 4.58 -15.82 -10.97
CA GLY A 63 4.38 -17.17 -11.50
C GLY A 63 5.03 -18.27 -10.66
N GLY A 64 6.29 -18.11 -10.28
CA GLY A 64 6.99 -19.09 -9.45
C GLY A 64 6.44 -19.17 -8.03
N LYS A 65 5.97 -18.06 -7.46
CA LYS A 65 5.30 -18.07 -6.15
C LYS A 65 3.95 -18.79 -6.20
N MET A 66 3.21 -18.70 -7.31
CA MET A 66 2.00 -19.51 -7.49
C MET A 66 2.32 -21.01 -7.57
N ILE A 67 3.42 -21.40 -8.22
CA ILE A 67 3.90 -22.79 -8.23
C ILE A 67 4.28 -23.24 -6.81
N THR A 68 4.97 -22.38 -6.07
CA THR A 68 5.34 -22.64 -4.67
C THR A 68 4.09 -22.79 -3.80
N ALA A 69 3.07 -21.95 -4.02
CA ALA A 69 1.79 -22.05 -3.33
C ALA A 69 1.08 -23.38 -3.60
N HIS A 70 1.08 -23.84 -4.85
CA HIS A 70 0.57 -25.16 -5.21
C HIS A 70 1.32 -26.27 -4.49
N ALA A 71 2.65 -26.26 -4.59
CA ALA A 71 3.48 -27.33 -4.06
C ALA A 71 3.38 -27.45 -2.53
N LEU A 72 3.34 -26.32 -1.80
CA LEU A 72 3.12 -26.33 -0.35
C LEU A 72 1.72 -26.85 0.00
N LYS A 73 0.68 -26.40 -0.72
CA LYS A 73 -0.70 -26.86 -0.49
C LYS A 73 -0.86 -28.37 -0.69
N GLU A 74 -0.23 -28.93 -1.72
CA GLU A 74 -0.31 -30.36 -2.03
C GLU A 74 0.67 -31.22 -1.21
N GLY A 75 1.50 -30.61 -0.35
CA GLY A 75 2.53 -31.31 0.42
C GLY A 75 3.68 -31.84 -0.45
N GLU A 76 3.87 -31.27 -1.64
CA GLU A 76 4.93 -31.62 -2.60
C GLU A 76 6.24 -30.83 -2.34
N ALA A 77 6.22 -29.83 -1.45
CA ALA A 77 7.38 -29.03 -1.07
C ALA A 77 7.44 -28.80 0.43
N ASP A 78 8.66 -28.66 0.95
CA ASP A 78 8.92 -28.32 2.35
C ASP A 78 9.05 -26.80 2.55
N TYR A 79 8.79 -26.33 3.77
CA TYR A 79 9.06 -24.98 4.24
C TYR A 79 10.56 -24.70 4.48
N SER A 80 11.38 -25.03 3.47
CA SER A 80 12.82 -24.74 3.48
C SER A 80 13.09 -23.23 3.58
N GLU A 81 14.28 -22.87 4.06
CA GLU A 81 14.71 -21.47 4.16
C GLU A 81 14.60 -20.75 2.81
N THR A 82 15.06 -21.37 1.72
CA THR A 82 14.97 -20.81 0.36
C THR A 82 13.52 -20.66 -0.12
N ALA A 83 12.62 -21.58 0.25
CA ALA A 83 11.21 -21.45 -0.08
C ALA A 83 10.60 -20.23 0.63
N LEU A 84 10.85 -20.10 1.94
CA LEU A 84 10.38 -18.96 2.74
C LEU A 84 10.97 -17.63 2.26
N GLU A 85 12.26 -17.61 1.92
CA GLU A 85 12.93 -16.45 1.32
C GLU A 85 12.26 -16.05 0.03
N SER A 86 12.00 -16.99 -0.88
CA SER A 86 11.32 -16.68 -2.14
C SER A 86 9.92 -16.08 -1.91
N ILE A 87 9.15 -16.57 -0.93
CA ILE A 87 7.80 -16.09 -0.60
C ILE A 87 7.84 -14.69 0.02
N PHE A 88 8.76 -14.47 0.97
CA PHE A 88 8.78 -13.26 1.80
C PHE A 88 9.74 -12.17 1.31
N ALA A 89 10.62 -12.43 0.35
CA ALA A 89 11.28 -11.43 -0.50
C ALA A 89 10.27 -10.79 -1.48
N CYS A 90 9.08 -10.46 -1.00
CA CYS A 90 7.97 -9.86 -1.74
C CYS A 90 7.42 -8.71 -0.91
N THR A 91 7.18 -7.57 -1.55
CA THR A 91 6.71 -6.35 -0.87
C THR A 91 5.19 -6.22 -0.85
N MET A 92 4.47 -7.21 -1.38
CA MET A 92 3.01 -7.19 -1.56
C MET A 92 2.53 -5.96 -2.36
N CYS A 93 3.33 -5.52 -3.35
CA CYS A 93 3.09 -4.26 -4.06
C CYS A 93 2.11 -4.35 -5.23
N GLY A 94 1.72 -5.57 -5.65
CA GLY A 94 0.76 -5.80 -6.73
C GLY A 94 1.29 -5.64 -8.17
N ALA A 95 2.58 -5.36 -8.38
CA ALA A 95 3.13 -5.19 -9.73
C ALA A 95 2.91 -6.43 -10.63
N CYS A 96 3.15 -7.61 -10.06
CA CYS A 96 2.90 -8.88 -10.75
C CYS A 96 1.45 -9.09 -11.15
N ASP A 97 0.51 -8.51 -10.39
CA ASP A 97 -0.92 -8.69 -10.53
C ASP A 97 -1.48 -7.79 -11.63
N THR A 98 -1.14 -6.50 -11.58
CA THR A 98 -1.40 -5.54 -12.67
C THR A 98 -0.92 -6.09 -14.01
N SER A 99 0.34 -6.52 -14.10
CA SER A 99 0.85 -7.09 -15.36
C SER A 99 0.12 -8.38 -15.73
N CYS A 100 -0.05 -9.33 -14.80
CA CYS A 100 -0.66 -10.60 -15.16
C CYS A 100 -2.10 -10.45 -15.68
N LYS A 101 -2.86 -9.53 -15.10
CA LYS A 101 -4.26 -9.28 -15.44
C LYS A 101 -4.43 -8.63 -16.82
N ASN A 102 -3.45 -7.89 -17.32
CA ASN A 102 -3.48 -7.39 -18.70
C ASN A 102 -3.64 -8.52 -19.74
N ASN A 103 -3.08 -9.70 -19.46
CA ASN A 103 -3.16 -10.84 -20.38
C ASN A 103 -4.19 -11.89 -19.98
N ASN A 104 -4.51 -12.02 -18.68
CA ASN A 104 -5.28 -13.15 -18.15
C ASN A 104 -6.61 -12.72 -17.51
N GLY A 105 -6.89 -11.42 -17.40
CA GLY A 105 -8.07 -10.90 -16.70
C GLY A 105 -8.20 -11.46 -15.28
N GLU A 106 -9.40 -11.89 -14.90
CA GLU A 106 -9.70 -12.48 -13.59
C GLU A 106 -9.15 -13.91 -13.38
N LEU A 107 -8.63 -14.56 -14.43
CA LEU A 107 -8.24 -15.96 -14.34
C LEU A 107 -6.99 -16.16 -13.50
N VAL A 108 -6.07 -15.18 -13.49
CA VAL A 108 -4.80 -15.27 -12.76
C VAL A 108 -4.59 -14.00 -11.96
N GLU A 109 -4.68 -14.12 -10.63
CA GLU A 109 -4.51 -13.02 -9.67
C GLU A 109 -3.33 -13.31 -8.71
N PRO A 110 -2.07 -13.14 -9.16
CA PRO A 110 -0.89 -13.47 -8.34
C PRO A 110 -0.88 -12.79 -6.97
N LEU A 111 -1.35 -11.54 -6.84
CA LEU A 111 -1.33 -10.87 -5.53
C LEU A 111 -2.32 -11.52 -4.56
N THR A 112 -3.50 -11.92 -5.03
CA THR A 112 -4.48 -12.57 -4.15
C THR A 112 -3.98 -13.95 -3.71
N VAL A 113 -3.38 -14.72 -4.63
CA VAL A 113 -2.70 -15.98 -4.27
C VAL A 113 -1.60 -15.73 -3.25
N MET A 114 -0.85 -14.63 -3.36
CA MET A 114 0.19 -14.29 -2.40
C MET A 114 -0.33 -13.97 -0.99
N TYR A 115 -1.50 -13.32 -0.86
CA TYR A 115 -2.12 -13.12 0.45
C TYR A 115 -2.45 -14.47 1.10
N ALA A 116 -3.11 -15.35 0.34
CA ALA A 116 -3.50 -16.67 0.81
C ALA A 116 -2.29 -17.57 1.14
N LEU A 117 -1.23 -17.49 0.32
CA LEU A 117 0.02 -18.21 0.56
C LEU A 117 0.67 -17.79 1.88
N ARG A 118 0.77 -16.48 2.14
CA ARG A 118 1.39 -15.99 3.38
C ARG A 118 0.57 -16.36 4.60
N GLN A 119 -0.75 -16.34 4.49
CA GLN A 119 -1.62 -16.83 5.55
C GLN A 119 -1.42 -18.31 5.82
N HIS A 120 -1.45 -19.14 4.77
CA HIS A 120 -1.20 -20.58 4.92
C HIS A 120 0.15 -20.87 5.60
N VAL A 121 1.22 -20.20 5.18
CA VAL A 121 2.55 -20.32 5.80
C VAL A 121 2.54 -19.86 7.27
N ALA A 122 1.76 -18.84 7.61
CA ALA A 122 1.64 -18.36 8.99
C ALA A 122 0.84 -19.32 9.88
N ASP A 123 -0.27 -19.87 9.36
CA ASP A 123 -1.15 -20.82 10.06
C ASP A 123 -0.44 -22.15 10.33
N GLU A 124 0.43 -22.58 9.41
CA GLU A 124 1.31 -23.75 9.56
C GLU A 124 2.51 -23.48 10.49
N GLY A 125 2.62 -22.28 11.07
CA GLY A 125 3.65 -21.94 12.07
C GLY A 125 5.01 -21.51 11.49
N HIS A 126 5.09 -21.28 10.18
CA HIS A 126 6.32 -20.95 9.46
C HIS A 126 6.51 -19.44 9.18
N ALA A 127 5.70 -18.57 9.79
CA ALA A 127 5.89 -17.12 9.72
C ALA A 127 7.29 -16.71 10.23
N LEU A 128 7.94 -15.74 9.58
CA LEU A 128 9.30 -15.33 9.94
C LEU A 128 9.40 -14.73 11.35
N PRO A 129 10.54 -14.86 12.06
CA PRO A 129 10.72 -14.27 13.39
C PRO A 129 10.42 -12.77 13.46
N ALA A 130 10.88 -12.00 12.46
CA ALA A 130 10.62 -10.56 12.36
C ALA A 130 9.11 -10.25 12.23
N HIS A 131 8.36 -11.09 11.52
CA HIS A 131 6.92 -10.91 11.32
C HIS A 131 6.13 -11.28 12.59
N ARG A 132 6.54 -12.34 13.28
CA ARG A 132 5.97 -12.70 14.60
C ARG A 132 6.21 -11.61 15.64
N ALA A 133 7.37 -10.95 15.61
CA ALA A 133 7.65 -9.80 16.46
C ALA A 133 6.70 -8.63 16.16
N THR A 134 6.44 -8.33 14.88
CA THR A 134 5.43 -7.34 14.49
C THR A 134 4.03 -7.71 14.99
N LEU A 135 3.62 -8.97 14.87
CA LEU A 135 2.34 -9.44 15.40
C LEU A 135 2.24 -9.26 16.93
N ALA A 136 3.31 -9.59 17.66
CA ALA A 136 3.37 -9.40 19.11
C ALA A 136 3.21 -7.92 19.49
N ASN A 137 3.90 -7.02 18.77
CA ASN A 137 3.78 -5.57 18.96
C ASN A 137 2.35 -5.07 18.68
N LEU A 138 1.75 -5.55 17.59
CA LEU A 138 0.39 -5.21 17.19
C LEU A 138 -0.63 -5.61 18.26
N ARG A 139 -0.48 -6.80 18.87
CA ARG A 139 -1.35 -7.27 19.97
C ARG A 139 -1.14 -6.50 21.27
N SER A 140 0.10 -6.18 21.63
CA SER A 140 0.42 -5.53 22.90
C SER A 140 0.14 -4.03 22.90
N THR A 141 0.59 -3.32 21.86
CA THR A 141 0.59 -1.85 21.81
C THR A 141 -0.37 -1.28 20.77
N GLY A 142 -0.92 -2.10 19.87
CA GLY A 142 -1.81 -1.63 18.80
C GLY A 142 -1.07 -0.92 17.66
N ASN A 143 0.26 -1.02 17.60
CA ASN A 143 1.11 -0.50 16.54
C ASN A 143 2.25 -1.50 16.21
N PRO A 144 2.79 -1.50 14.98
CA PRO A 144 3.80 -2.48 14.56
C PRO A 144 5.18 -2.28 15.22
N TYR A 145 5.43 -1.11 15.83
CA TYR A 145 6.73 -0.73 16.37
C TYR A 145 6.94 -1.12 17.84
N GLY A 146 5.88 -1.56 18.53
CA GLY A 146 5.96 -1.90 19.96
C GLY A 146 6.14 -0.67 20.85
N LYS A 147 5.88 0.54 20.34
CA LYS A 147 6.02 1.79 21.10
C LYS A 147 4.79 2.01 21.99
N PRO A 148 4.92 2.68 23.15
CA PRO A 148 3.79 3.04 24.02
C PRO A 148 2.71 3.85 23.27
N ARG A 149 1.43 3.64 23.63
CA ARG A 149 0.29 4.29 22.93
C ARG A 149 0.26 5.79 23.12
N GLU A 150 0.76 6.25 24.27
CA GLU A 150 0.88 7.65 24.65
C GLU A 150 1.83 8.40 23.70
N ASN A 151 2.79 7.68 23.10
CA ASN A 151 3.74 8.29 22.18
C ASN A 151 3.12 8.65 20.82
N ARG A 152 1.89 8.21 20.54
CA ARG A 152 1.22 8.48 19.25
C ARG A 152 0.97 9.96 19.00
N THR A 153 0.88 10.78 20.04
CA THR A 153 0.58 12.22 19.93
C THR A 153 1.82 13.11 20.07
N LEU A 154 3.03 12.54 20.20
CA LEU A 154 4.25 13.33 20.37
C LEU A 154 4.51 14.31 19.21
N TRP A 155 4.16 13.92 17.98
CA TRP A 155 4.28 14.78 16.80
C TRP A 155 3.43 16.06 16.88
N ALA A 156 2.35 16.04 17.66
CA ALA A 156 1.40 17.15 17.80
C ALA A 156 1.80 18.12 18.93
N GLN A 157 2.92 17.90 19.62
CA GLN A 157 3.40 18.82 20.64
C GLN A 157 3.62 20.22 20.07
N GLY A 158 3.02 21.23 20.70
CA GLY A 158 3.07 22.62 20.22
C GLY A 158 2.03 22.97 19.14
N LEU A 159 1.20 22.02 18.71
CA LEU A 159 0.12 22.25 17.75
C LEU A 159 -1.26 22.14 18.41
N ASP A 160 -2.19 22.97 17.95
CA ASP A 160 -3.62 22.85 18.31
C ASP A 160 -4.29 21.78 17.44
N VAL A 161 -4.17 20.52 17.89
CA VAL A 161 -4.77 19.34 17.24
C VAL A 161 -5.83 18.76 18.17
N PRO A 162 -7.13 19.05 17.94
CA PRO A 162 -8.17 18.59 18.84
C PRO A 162 -8.38 17.06 18.76
N ASP A 163 -8.76 16.47 19.89
CA ASP A 163 -9.15 15.06 20.00
C ASP A 163 -10.68 14.95 19.90
N LEU A 164 -11.17 13.99 19.14
CA LEU A 164 -12.59 13.74 18.92
C LEU A 164 -13.34 13.37 20.22
N SER A 165 -12.63 12.89 21.24
CA SER A 165 -13.19 12.65 22.59
C SER A 165 -13.48 13.95 23.36
N ILE A 166 -12.87 15.07 22.97
CA ILE A 166 -13.01 16.38 23.60
C ILE A 166 -13.89 17.30 22.75
N LYS A 167 -13.61 17.37 21.44
CA LYS A 167 -14.30 18.24 20.51
C LYS A 167 -14.90 17.41 19.36
N PRO A 168 -16.24 17.37 19.20
CA PRO A 168 -16.84 16.75 18.03
C PRO A 168 -16.45 17.54 16.77
N ALA A 169 -16.11 16.82 15.70
CA ALA A 169 -15.77 17.40 14.40
C ALA A 169 -16.35 16.54 13.29
N ALA A 170 -16.75 17.18 12.18
CA ALA A 170 -17.27 16.49 11.01
C ALA A 170 -16.18 15.71 10.25
N VAL A 171 -14.93 16.20 10.32
CA VAL A 171 -13.76 15.61 9.68
C VAL A 171 -12.90 14.90 10.73
N LEU A 172 -12.74 13.59 10.58
CA LEU A 172 -11.77 12.81 11.33
C LEU A 172 -10.45 12.75 10.55
N LEU A 173 -9.39 13.33 11.10
CA LEU A 173 -8.03 13.20 10.59
C LEU A 173 -7.37 11.94 11.17
N HIS A 174 -7.33 10.88 10.37
CA HIS A 174 -6.64 9.63 10.69
C HIS A 174 -5.15 9.75 10.36
N ILE A 175 -4.28 9.51 11.34
CA ILE A 175 -2.83 9.75 11.21
C ILE A 175 -2.12 8.54 10.60
N GLY A 176 -2.41 7.34 11.10
CA GLY A 176 -1.71 6.11 10.72
C GLY A 176 -0.42 5.89 11.52
N CYS A 177 0.04 4.63 11.57
CA CYS A 177 1.13 4.24 12.47
C CYS A 177 2.49 4.79 12.04
N GLU A 178 2.81 4.74 10.76
CA GLU A 178 4.08 5.25 10.23
C GLU A 178 4.24 6.73 10.55
N ASN A 179 3.23 7.53 10.23
CA ASN A 179 3.23 8.98 10.43
C ASN A 179 3.34 9.37 11.91
N ALA A 180 2.69 8.62 12.80
CA ALA A 180 2.67 8.95 14.23
C ALA A 180 3.97 8.58 14.96
N TYR A 181 4.63 7.48 14.58
CA TYR A 181 5.75 6.91 15.35
C TYR A 181 7.13 7.07 14.70
N ASP A 182 7.22 7.40 13.41
CA ASP A 182 8.47 7.74 12.75
C ASP A 182 8.70 9.26 12.83
N GLU A 183 9.70 9.66 13.63
CA GLU A 183 10.07 11.07 13.83
C GLU A 183 10.44 11.77 12.52
N LYS A 184 10.95 11.02 11.53
CA LYS A 184 11.28 11.56 10.21
C LYS A 184 10.04 11.99 9.43
N ALA A 185 8.87 11.44 9.75
CA ALA A 185 7.60 11.78 9.12
C ALA A 185 6.91 13.00 9.76
N TRP A 186 7.37 13.44 10.94
CA TRP A 186 6.66 14.49 11.70
C TRP A 186 6.66 15.84 10.99
N ALA A 187 7.72 16.20 10.27
CA ALA A 187 7.75 17.46 9.51
C ALA A 187 6.62 17.52 8.45
N GLU A 188 6.42 16.43 7.71
CA GLU A 188 5.32 16.32 6.74
C GLU A 188 3.95 16.33 7.41
N LEU A 189 3.81 15.64 8.54
CA LEU A 189 2.54 15.60 9.26
C LEU A 189 2.16 16.97 9.84
N ARG A 190 3.13 17.72 10.35
CA ARG A 190 2.95 19.09 10.82
C ARG A 190 2.63 20.03 9.65
N ALA A 191 3.24 19.83 8.48
CA ALA A 191 2.89 20.56 7.25
C ALA A 191 1.42 20.34 6.85
N ILE A 192 0.94 19.08 6.92
CA ILE A 192 -0.47 18.76 6.69
C ILE A 192 -1.38 19.52 7.65
N VAL A 193 -1.09 19.49 8.96
CA VAL A 193 -1.89 20.19 9.96
C VAL A 193 -1.91 21.69 9.74
N ALA A 194 -0.75 22.30 9.43
CA ALA A 194 -0.66 23.73 9.16
C ALA A 194 -1.51 24.13 7.93
N LEU A 195 -1.51 23.32 6.87
CA LEU A 195 -2.37 23.53 5.70
C LEU A 195 -3.87 23.44 6.06
N LEU A 196 -4.26 22.43 6.85
CA LEU A 196 -5.65 22.27 7.28
C LEU A 196 -6.13 23.44 8.16
N GLN A 197 -5.29 23.89 9.09
CA GLN A 197 -5.57 25.05 9.94
C GLN A 197 -5.65 26.34 9.11
N LYS A 198 -4.73 26.56 8.17
CA LYS A 198 -4.75 27.71 7.25
C LYS A 198 -6.02 27.75 6.41
N ALA A 199 -6.50 26.59 5.96
CA ALA A 199 -7.75 26.46 5.22
C ALA A 199 -9.00 26.66 6.11
N GLY A 200 -8.87 26.67 7.44
CA GLY A 200 -9.99 26.74 8.38
C GLY A 200 -10.82 25.46 8.40
N VAL A 201 -10.19 24.29 8.26
CA VAL A 201 -10.89 23.00 8.33
C VAL A 201 -11.18 22.66 9.79
N ASP A 202 -12.44 22.34 10.10
CA ASP A 202 -12.83 21.83 11.41
C ASP A 202 -12.61 20.31 11.46
N PHE A 203 -11.42 19.91 11.89
CA PHE A 203 -11.03 18.50 12.03
C PHE A 203 -10.71 18.14 13.48
N ALA A 204 -10.75 16.85 13.80
CA ALA A 204 -10.22 16.28 15.04
C ALA A 204 -9.52 14.94 14.76
N THR A 205 -8.67 14.48 15.67
CA THR A 205 -8.00 13.17 15.60
C THR A 205 -8.57 12.20 16.63
N LEU A 206 -8.14 10.93 16.57
CA LEU A 206 -8.42 9.94 17.61
C LEU A 206 -7.37 9.93 18.74
N GLY A 207 -6.37 10.83 18.70
CA GLY A 207 -5.30 10.90 19.69
C GLY A 207 -4.64 9.56 19.97
N ALA A 208 -4.39 9.26 21.25
CA ALA A 208 -3.81 7.99 21.70
C ALA A 208 -4.74 6.77 21.49
N ALA A 209 -6.03 6.99 21.21
CA ALA A 209 -6.98 5.90 20.96
C ALA A 209 -6.86 5.32 19.55
N GLU A 210 -6.18 5.99 18.61
CA GLU A 210 -5.98 5.48 17.25
C GLU A 210 -5.04 4.25 17.24
N SER A 211 -5.42 3.22 16.48
CA SER A 211 -4.69 1.95 16.36
C SER A 211 -4.45 1.58 14.89
N ALA A 212 -3.64 0.55 14.65
CA ALA A 212 -3.44 0.01 13.31
C ALA A 212 -4.77 -0.37 12.62
N THR A 213 -4.80 -0.23 11.29
CA THR A 213 -5.96 -0.51 10.43
C THR A 213 -6.07 -1.98 10.00
N GLY A 214 -5.11 -2.82 10.36
CA GLY A 214 -5.07 -4.25 10.03
C GLY A 214 -4.35 -4.60 8.72
N GLU A 215 -3.96 -3.62 7.90
CA GLU A 215 -3.32 -3.88 6.60
C GLU A 215 -1.93 -4.52 6.75
N GLY A 216 -1.15 -4.11 7.75
CA GLY A 216 0.16 -4.68 8.01
C GLY A 216 0.07 -6.14 8.47
N ALA A 217 -0.90 -6.47 9.34
CA ALA A 217 -1.15 -7.85 9.75
C ALA A 217 -1.58 -8.71 8.55
N PHE A 218 -2.45 -8.17 7.68
CA PHE A 218 -2.92 -8.86 6.48
C PHE A 218 -1.79 -9.16 5.49
N ASP A 219 -0.94 -8.17 5.18
CA ASP A 219 0.21 -8.34 4.28
C ASP A 219 1.23 -9.39 4.79
N LEU A 220 1.28 -9.61 6.11
CA LEU A 220 2.15 -10.59 6.76
C LEU A 220 1.53 -12.00 6.86
N GLY A 221 0.25 -12.16 6.52
CA GLY A 221 -0.48 -13.42 6.62
C GLY A 221 -1.24 -13.64 7.93
N PHE A 222 -1.32 -12.67 8.83
CA PHE A 222 -2.02 -12.79 10.11
C PHE A 222 -3.48 -12.33 10.01
N ALA A 223 -4.32 -13.14 9.34
CA ALA A 223 -5.70 -12.77 9.01
C ALA A 223 -6.58 -12.43 10.22
N ASP A 224 -6.51 -13.24 11.30
CA ASP A 224 -7.30 -12.99 12.52
C ASP A 224 -6.95 -11.66 13.17
N ALA A 225 -5.65 -11.36 13.30
CA ALA A 225 -5.18 -10.10 13.86
C ALA A 225 -5.57 -8.91 12.96
N ALA A 226 -5.50 -9.09 11.64
CA ALA A 226 -5.95 -8.08 10.69
C ALA A 226 -7.45 -7.77 10.86
N LYS A 227 -8.28 -8.81 11.00
CA LYS A 227 -9.74 -8.68 11.19
C LYS A 227 -10.09 -8.01 12.52
N GLU A 228 -9.41 -8.38 13.60
CA GLU A 228 -9.58 -7.75 14.93
C GLU A 228 -9.27 -6.25 14.86
N GLN A 229 -8.13 -5.88 14.26
CA GLN A 229 -7.70 -4.50 14.12
C GLN A 229 -8.61 -3.67 13.22
N ALA A 230 -9.02 -4.24 12.07
CA ALA A 230 -9.96 -3.62 11.16
C ALA A 230 -11.30 -3.35 11.86
N GLY A 231 -11.85 -4.32 12.59
CA GLY A 231 -13.09 -4.16 13.34
C GLY A 231 -12.99 -3.11 14.45
N ALA A 232 -11.89 -3.13 15.22
CA ALA A 232 -11.64 -2.14 16.27
C ALA A 232 -11.52 -0.71 15.72
N MET A 233 -10.88 -0.54 14.57
CA MET A 233 -10.74 0.77 13.93
C MET A 233 -12.06 1.23 13.28
N ALA A 234 -12.79 0.34 12.61
CA ALA A 234 -14.11 0.65 12.05
C ALA A 234 -15.09 1.12 13.13
N ALA A 235 -15.08 0.49 14.32
CA ALA A 235 -15.88 0.91 15.46
C ALA A 235 -15.51 2.32 15.97
N LYS A 236 -14.24 2.70 15.92
CA LYS A 236 -13.77 4.06 16.28
C LYS A 236 -14.19 5.11 15.25
N ILE A 237 -14.24 4.75 13.97
CA ILE A 237 -14.69 5.63 12.88
C ILE A 237 -16.21 5.85 12.94
N ALA A 238 -17.00 4.84 13.31
CA ALA A 238 -18.47 4.88 13.36
C ALA A 238 -19.06 5.82 14.44
N ARG A 239 -18.28 6.75 15.00
CA ARG A 239 -18.72 7.69 16.02
C ARG A 239 -19.72 8.72 15.47
N PRO A 240 -20.76 9.09 16.23
CA PRO A 240 -21.71 10.12 15.82
C PRO A 240 -21.02 11.45 15.51
N GLY A 241 -21.45 12.11 14.43
CA GLY A 241 -20.95 13.43 14.03
C GLY A 241 -19.80 13.40 13.02
N VAL A 242 -19.11 12.27 12.84
CA VAL A 242 -18.08 12.12 11.79
C VAL A 242 -18.75 11.79 10.46
N SER A 243 -18.56 12.64 9.46
CA SER A 243 -19.07 12.42 8.10
C SER A 243 -17.97 12.07 7.10
N THR A 244 -16.75 12.57 7.34
CA THR A 244 -15.59 12.38 6.45
C THR A 244 -14.38 11.90 7.24
N VAL A 245 -13.71 10.87 6.74
CA VAL A 245 -12.43 10.38 7.27
C VAL A 245 -11.34 10.75 6.29
N VAL A 246 -10.42 11.62 6.71
CA VAL A 246 -9.24 12.00 5.95
C VAL A 246 -8.04 11.25 6.50
N THR A 247 -7.46 10.33 5.72
CA THR A 247 -6.28 9.57 6.16
C THR A 247 -4.98 10.14 5.60
N CYS A 248 -3.97 10.27 6.46
CA CYS A 248 -2.61 10.68 6.10
C CYS A 248 -1.72 9.51 5.66
N SER A 249 -2.18 8.26 5.81
CA SER A 249 -1.42 7.07 5.47
C SER A 249 -1.98 6.38 4.22
N ALA A 250 -1.11 6.19 3.23
CA ALA A 250 -1.37 5.39 2.04
C ALA A 250 -1.72 3.93 2.38
N SER A 251 -1.01 3.33 3.35
CA SER A 251 -1.26 1.96 3.83
C SER A 251 -2.67 1.84 4.40
N SER A 252 -3.05 2.76 5.29
CA SER A 252 -4.38 2.77 5.89
C SER A 252 -5.49 3.09 4.89
N PHE A 253 -5.23 3.91 3.87
CA PHE A 253 -6.18 4.16 2.78
C PHE A 253 -6.50 2.88 2.01
N ALA A 254 -5.48 2.13 1.57
CA ALA A 254 -5.68 0.80 0.97
C ALA A 254 -6.31 -0.19 1.96
N GLY A 255 -5.91 -0.15 3.23
CA GLY A 255 -6.46 -0.99 4.28
C GLY A 255 -7.98 -0.85 4.38
N MET A 256 -8.46 0.39 4.54
CA MET A 256 -9.88 0.69 4.69
C MET A 256 -10.69 0.46 3.40
N ARG A 257 -10.11 0.79 2.24
CA ARG A 257 -10.83 0.76 0.95
C ARG A 257 -10.80 -0.60 0.25
N ASN A 258 -9.77 -1.42 0.48
CA ASN A 258 -9.54 -2.68 -0.23
C ASN A 258 -9.46 -3.89 0.70
N ILE A 259 -8.74 -3.79 1.82
CA ILE A 259 -8.49 -4.93 2.70
C ILE A 259 -9.68 -5.21 3.63
N TRP A 260 -10.33 -4.19 4.18
CA TRP A 260 -11.49 -4.37 5.06
C TRP A 260 -12.61 -5.20 4.40
N PRO A 261 -13.02 -4.92 3.14
CA PRO A 261 -14.03 -5.76 2.50
C PRO A 261 -13.57 -7.21 2.28
N ARG A 262 -12.27 -7.47 2.07
CA ARG A 262 -11.72 -8.85 2.02
C ARG A 262 -11.86 -9.57 3.35
N LEU A 263 -11.69 -8.85 4.45
CA LEU A 263 -11.86 -9.36 5.81
C LEU A 263 -13.33 -9.49 6.25
N GLY A 264 -14.29 -9.16 5.36
CA GLY A 264 -15.71 -9.10 5.67
C GLY A 264 -16.10 -7.94 6.59
N ILE A 265 -15.26 -6.89 6.66
CA ILE A 265 -15.51 -5.68 7.45
C ILE A 265 -16.10 -4.62 6.52
N THR A 266 -17.35 -4.27 6.77
CA THR A 266 -18.00 -3.15 6.06
C THR A 266 -17.52 -1.82 6.67
N PRO A 267 -16.91 -0.92 5.88
CA PRO A 267 -16.54 0.39 6.37
C PRO A 267 -17.80 1.17 6.82
N PRO A 268 -17.71 2.01 7.87
CA PRO A 268 -18.82 2.88 8.27
C PRO A 268 -19.27 3.80 7.12
N PRO A 269 -20.54 4.25 7.10
CA PRO A 269 -21.09 5.11 6.04
C PRO A 269 -20.54 6.55 6.15
N THR A 270 -19.24 6.68 5.90
CA THR A 270 -18.45 7.91 5.95
C THR A 270 -17.68 8.06 4.65
N THR A 271 -17.43 9.29 4.22
CA THR A 271 -16.61 9.54 3.04
C THR A 271 -15.14 9.34 3.40
N LEU A 272 -14.51 8.31 2.85
CA LEU A 272 -13.07 8.08 3.01
C LEU A 272 -12.29 8.83 1.92
N VAL A 273 -11.37 9.70 2.33
CA VAL A 273 -10.54 10.52 1.43
C VAL A 273 -9.08 10.42 1.87
N HIS A 274 -8.14 10.33 0.93
CA HIS A 274 -6.73 10.48 1.28
C HIS A 274 -6.37 11.96 1.36
N ILE A 275 -5.46 12.33 2.26
CA ILE A 275 -5.08 13.73 2.48
C ILE A 275 -4.60 14.46 1.20
N THR A 276 -4.04 13.75 0.22
CA THR A 276 -3.69 14.34 -1.09
C THR A 276 -4.90 14.84 -1.87
N GLU A 277 -5.99 14.05 -1.91
CA GLU A 277 -7.23 14.48 -2.56
C GLU A 277 -7.89 15.61 -1.77
N PHE A 278 -7.84 15.53 -0.45
CA PHE A 278 -8.45 16.54 0.40
C PHE A 278 -7.76 17.91 0.25
N ILE A 279 -6.42 17.95 0.27
CA ILE A 279 -5.67 19.21 0.04
C ILE A 279 -5.86 19.71 -1.40
N ASP A 280 -5.90 18.82 -2.38
CA ASP A 280 -6.14 19.21 -3.76
C ASP A 280 -7.54 19.85 -3.93
N GLN A 281 -8.57 19.30 -3.28
CA GLN A 281 -9.89 19.93 -3.20
C GLN A 281 -9.83 21.31 -2.54
N LEU A 282 -9.07 21.48 -1.45
CA LEU A 282 -8.88 22.78 -0.79
C LEU A 282 -8.18 23.82 -1.68
N LEU A 283 -7.31 23.39 -2.59
CA LEU A 283 -6.69 24.26 -3.59
C LEU A 283 -7.65 24.56 -4.75
N GLU A 284 -8.44 23.58 -5.19
CA GLU A 284 -9.45 23.75 -6.25
C GLU A 284 -10.53 24.75 -5.89
N ASN A 285 -11.02 24.71 -4.65
CA ASN A 285 -12.06 25.62 -4.17
C ASN A 285 -11.50 26.93 -3.58
N GLY A 286 -10.20 27.19 -3.72
CA GLY A 286 -9.56 28.46 -3.36
C GLY A 286 -9.39 28.70 -1.86
N ARG A 287 -9.60 27.68 -1.01
CA ARG A 287 -9.32 27.78 0.44
C ARG A 287 -7.82 27.79 0.74
N LEU A 288 -7.02 27.22 -0.16
CA LEU A 288 -5.57 27.31 -0.18
C LEU A 288 -5.13 27.88 -1.54
N VAL A 289 -4.02 28.62 -1.53
CA VAL A 289 -3.40 29.16 -2.74
C VAL A 289 -1.89 28.99 -2.61
N ALA A 290 -1.27 28.33 -3.59
CA ALA A 290 0.17 28.17 -3.69
C ALA A 290 0.76 29.43 -4.36
N THR A 291 1.56 30.20 -3.63
CA THR A 291 2.09 31.50 -4.09
C THR A 291 3.60 31.50 -4.22
N GLU A 292 4.32 30.85 -3.30
CA GLU A 292 5.78 30.84 -3.35
C GLU A 292 6.27 29.92 -4.46
N ARG A 293 7.26 30.43 -5.18
CA ARG A 293 7.87 29.77 -6.33
C ARG A 293 8.98 28.83 -5.89
N LEU A 294 9.03 27.64 -6.48
CA LEU A 294 10.11 26.67 -6.32
C LEU A 294 10.66 26.29 -7.69
N ASP A 295 11.75 26.93 -8.10
CA ASP A 295 12.43 26.67 -9.38
C ASP A 295 13.30 25.42 -9.31
N ALA A 296 12.66 24.25 -9.40
CA ALA A 296 13.36 22.95 -9.39
C ALA A 296 12.65 21.95 -10.32
N ALA A 297 13.37 20.91 -10.73
CA ALA A 297 12.79 19.73 -11.34
C ALA A 297 12.42 18.68 -10.27
N VAL A 298 11.19 18.18 -10.31
CA VAL A 298 10.70 17.13 -9.41
C VAL A 298 10.25 15.91 -10.20
N THR A 299 10.54 14.72 -9.70
CA THR A 299 9.93 13.47 -10.15
C THR A 299 9.14 12.82 -9.03
N TYR A 300 8.19 11.94 -9.36
CA TYR A 300 7.24 11.40 -8.40
C TYR A 300 7.30 9.88 -8.27
N HIS A 301 7.46 9.40 -7.04
CA HIS A 301 7.29 7.98 -6.71
C HIS A 301 5.84 7.71 -6.29
N ASP A 302 5.12 6.97 -7.14
CA ASP A 302 3.80 6.42 -6.85
C ASP A 302 3.88 5.31 -5.78
N PRO A 303 3.34 5.53 -4.57
CA PRO A 303 3.30 4.49 -3.54
C PRO A 303 2.33 3.39 -3.98
N CYS A 304 2.73 2.12 -3.88
CA CYS A 304 1.87 1.01 -4.28
C CYS A 304 0.53 0.97 -3.52
N LYS A 305 0.55 1.31 -2.22
CA LYS A 305 -0.66 1.35 -1.36
C LYS A 305 -1.59 2.52 -1.69
N LEU A 306 -1.07 3.62 -2.24
CA LEU A 306 -1.91 4.75 -2.66
C LEU A 306 -2.41 4.61 -4.10
N GLY A 307 -1.59 4.03 -4.98
CA GLY A 307 -1.94 3.73 -6.36
C GLY A 307 -2.59 2.35 -6.48
N ARG A 308 -1.82 1.38 -6.98
CA ARG A 308 -2.30 0.04 -7.40
C ARG A 308 -3.24 -0.65 -6.41
N LEU A 309 -3.03 -0.46 -5.10
CA LEU A 309 -3.73 -1.22 -4.07
C LEU A 309 -4.85 -0.43 -3.38
N SER A 310 -5.14 0.79 -3.83
CA SER A 310 -6.22 1.60 -3.27
C SER A 310 -7.52 1.51 -4.07
N GLU A 311 -7.59 0.69 -5.11
CA GLU A 311 -8.84 0.48 -5.85
C GLU A 311 -9.91 -0.07 -4.89
N PRO A 312 -11.17 0.40 -4.99
CA PRO A 312 -12.25 -0.10 -4.16
C PRO A 312 -12.45 -1.58 -4.45
N PHE A 313 -12.52 -2.42 -3.41
CA PHE A 313 -12.77 -3.85 -3.57
C PHE A 313 -14.19 -4.20 -3.13
N THR A 314 -14.95 -4.81 -4.04
CA THR A 314 -16.25 -5.39 -3.77
C THR A 314 -16.12 -6.91 -3.77
N PRO A 315 -16.39 -7.58 -2.63
CA PRO A 315 -16.40 -9.04 -2.58
C PRO A 315 -17.36 -9.63 -3.62
N GLY A 316 -16.89 -10.63 -4.35
CA GLY A 316 -17.67 -11.38 -5.34
C GLY A 316 -17.32 -12.86 -5.27
N SER A 317 -18.16 -13.72 -5.85
CA SER A 317 -17.99 -15.16 -5.70
C SER A 317 -16.67 -15.64 -6.29
N ARG A 318 -15.83 -16.30 -5.48
CA ARG A 318 -14.54 -16.86 -5.93
C ARG A 318 -14.65 -18.30 -6.44
N ARG A 319 -15.87 -18.82 -6.56
CA ARG A 319 -16.14 -20.19 -7.01
C ARG A 319 -15.77 -20.44 -8.46
N TRP A 320 -15.23 -21.62 -8.70
CA TRP A 320 -14.91 -22.13 -10.02
C TRP A 320 -15.83 -23.30 -10.36
N LYS A 321 -16.34 -23.34 -11.58
CA LYS A 321 -17.14 -24.44 -12.12
C LYS A 321 -16.45 -25.05 -13.32
N LYS A 322 -16.66 -26.34 -13.56
CA LYS A 322 -16.29 -26.96 -14.85
C LYS A 322 -17.37 -26.66 -15.88
N ASP A 323 -16.99 -25.96 -16.94
CA ASP A 323 -17.77 -25.92 -18.18
C ASP A 323 -17.33 -27.06 -19.10
N LEU A 324 -18.30 -27.68 -19.77
CA LEU A 324 -18.09 -28.86 -20.63
C LEU A 324 -17.34 -30.04 -19.96
N ASN A 325 -17.36 -30.13 -18.62
CA ASN A 325 -16.58 -31.09 -17.81
C ASN A 325 -15.05 -30.99 -17.93
N VAL A 326 -14.53 -29.99 -18.66
CA VAL A 326 -13.09 -29.89 -18.98
C VAL A 326 -12.49 -28.53 -18.68
N LEU A 327 -13.26 -27.45 -18.83
CA LEU A 327 -12.75 -26.09 -18.72
C LEU A 327 -13.16 -25.48 -17.38
N PRO A 328 -12.22 -25.28 -16.44
CA PRO A 328 -12.52 -24.51 -15.24
C PRO A 328 -12.80 -23.05 -15.64
N VAL A 329 -13.96 -22.53 -15.26
CA VAL A 329 -14.37 -21.14 -15.48
C VAL A 329 -14.87 -20.52 -14.17
N SER A 330 -14.76 -19.20 -14.06
CA SER A 330 -15.37 -18.48 -12.95
C SER A 330 -16.90 -18.70 -12.94
N ASP A 331 -17.49 -18.89 -11.76
CA ASP A 331 -18.94 -19.11 -11.65
C ASP A 331 -19.76 -17.85 -11.95
N GLY A 332 -19.15 -16.66 -11.90
CA GLY A 332 -19.77 -15.40 -12.27
C GLY A 332 -18.75 -14.29 -12.53
N PRO A 333 -19.17 -13.15 -13.11
CA PRO A 333 -18.30 -12.01 -13.32
C PRO A 333 -17.78 -11.49 -11.97
N ARG A 334 -16.48 -11.22 -11.88
CA ARG A 334 -15.86 -10.65 -10.68
C ARG A 334 -15.31 -9.26 -11.00
N GLN A 335 -15.14 -8.46 -9.97
CA GLN A 335 -14.41 -7.21 -10.12
C GLN A 335 -12.94 -7.52 -10.40
N VAL A 336 -12.42 -6.99 -11.52
CA VAL A 336 -10.99 -7.08 -11.84
C VAL A 336 -10.30 -5.80 -11.41
N LEU A 337 -9.46 -5.90 -10.38
CA LEU A 337 -8.60 -4.81 -9.94
C LEU A 337 -7.34 -4.78 -10.82
N MET A 338 -7.29 -3.86 -11.78
CA MET A 338 -6.18 -3.73 -12.74
C MET A 338 -4.99 -2.92 -12.17
N GLY A 339 -5.22 -2.20 -11.08
CA GLY A 339 -4.29 -1.25 -10.49
C GLY A 339 -4.40 0.15 -11.09
N ASN A 340 -5.40 0.43 -11.93
CA ASN A 340 -5.49 1.68 -12.70
C ASN A 340 -6.46 2.70 -12.08
N GLU A 341 -7.42 2.26 -11.28
CA GLU A 341 -8.41 3.12 -10.60
C GLU A 341 -7.95 3.56 -9.20
N GLY A 342 -6.66 3.41 -8.93
CA GLY A 342 -6.01 3.89 -7.72
C GLY A 342 -5.86 5.41 -7.70
N LEU A 343 -5.36 5.94 -6.58
CA LEU A 343 -5.15 7.38 -6.43
C LEU A 343 -3.78 7.79 -6.99
N TYR A 344 -3.79 8.32 -8.21
CA TYR A 344 -2.58 8.72 -8.93
C TYR A 344 -2.49 10.22 -9.24
N ASP A 345 -3.63 10.87 -9.49
CA ASP A 345 -3.62 12.22 -10.04
C ASP A 345 -3.50 13.32 -9.00
N ALA A 346 -4.12 13.18 -7.82
CA ALA A 346 -4.09 14.23 -6.80
C ALA A 346 -2.66 14.64 -6.38
N PRO A 347 -1.70 13.72 -6.11
CA PRO A 347 -0.32 14.10 -5.81
C PRO A 347 0.35 14.89 -6.94
N ARG A 348 0.06 14.55 -8.20
CA ARG A 348 0.61 15.25 -9.37
C ARG A 348 0.03 16.65 -9.49
N ARG A 349 -1.29 16.81 -9.29
CA ARG A 349 -1.96 18.11 -9.28
C ARG A 349 -1.42 19.02 -8.18
N LEU A 350 -1.15 18.47 -6.98
CA LEU A 350 -0.48 19.21 -5.91
C LEU A 350 0.88 19.76 -6.35
N LEU A 351 1.73 18.92 -6.94
CA LEU A 351 3.05 19.36 -7.43
C LEU A 351 2.94 20.39 -8.56
N GLN A 352 2.01 20.19 -9.50
CA GLN A 352 1.79 21.09 -10.65
C GLN A 352 1.23 22.46 -10.25
N ARG A 353 0.59 22.58 -9.08
CA ARG A 353 0.10 23.86 -8.55
C ARG A 353 1.20 24.74 -7.98
N ILE A 354 2.38 24.19 -7.69
CA ILE A 354 3.51 24.96 -7.14
C ILE A 354 4.15 25.77 -8.28
N PRO A 355 4.15 27.12 -8.21
CA PRO A 355 4.77 27.93 -9.25
C PRO A 355 6.26 27.59 -9.41
N GLY A 356 6.74 27.46 -10.65
CA GLY A 356 8.15 27.18 -10.98
C GLY A 356 8.56 25.70 -10.91
N LEU A 357 7.78 24.86 -10.22
CA LEU A 357 8.12 23.44 -10.05
C LEU A 357 7.79 22.65 -11.31
N LYS A 358 8.78 21.97 -11.89
CA LYS A 358 8.61 21.19 -13.12
C LYS A 358 8.54 19.70 -12.80
N LEU A 359 7.37 19.09 -12.96
CA LEU A 359 7.19 17.64 -12.83
C LEU A 359 7.73 16.90 -14.07
N VAL A 360 8.67 15.98 -13.86
CA VAL A 360 9.23 15.07 -14.85
C VAL A 360 8.94 13.64 -14.40
N GLU A 361 8.09 12.92 -15.15
CA GLU A 361 7.71 11.54 -14.81
C GLU A 361 8.87 10.56 -15.07
N MET A 362 9.04 9.60 -14.17
CA MET A 362 9.83 8.39 -14.45
C MET A 362 9.13 7.53 -15.49
N GLU A 363 9.90 6.69 -16.19
CA GLU A 363 9.37 5.76 -17.19
C GLU A 363 8.31 4.83 -16.58
N ARG A 364 8.61 4.23 -15.43
CA ARG A 364 7.65 3.48 -14.62
C ARG A 364 6.94 4.43 -13.67
N ASN A 365 5.74 4.85 -14.08
CA ASN A 365 4.84 5.65 -13.27
C ASN A 365 3.45 4.98 -13.15
N ARG A 366 2.63 5.50 -12.24
CA ARG A 366 1.26 5.03 -11.98
C ARG A 366 1.21 3.53 -11.69
N HIS A 367 0.36 2.78 -12.39
CA HIS A 367 0.22 1.32 -12.20
C HIS A 367 1.50 0.54 -12.57
N ALA A 368 2.34 1.09 -13.46
CA ALA A 368 3.63 0.51 -13.82
C ALA A 368 4.74 0.79 -12.79
N ALA A 369 4.50 1.65 -11.79
CA ALA A 369 5.52 2.10 -10.85
C ALA A 369 6.21 0.96 -10.11
N TYR A 370 7.53 1.11 -9.97
CA TYR A 370 8.38 0.17 -9.27
C TYR A 370 8.32 0.39 -7.75
N CYS A 371 8.35 -0.70 -6.98
CA CYS A 371 8.21 -0.63 -5.53
C CYS A 371 9.48 -0.09 -4.85
N CYS A 372 9.31 0.69 -3.77
CA CYS A 372 10.43 1.18 -2.95
C CYS A 372 11.16 0.08 -2.15
N GLY A 373 10.58 -1.12 -1.99
CA GLY A 373 11.20 -2.22 -1.25
C GLY A 373 10.72 -2.41 0.20
N ALA A 374 10.05 -1.42 0.80
CA ALA A 374 9.82 -1.44 2.24
C ALA A 374 8.61 -2.28 2.72
N GLY A 375 7.58 -2.40 1.88
CA GLY A 375 6.29 -3.00 2.24
C GLY A 375 6.32 -4.52 2.47
N GLY A 376 5.19 -5.09 2.90
CA GLY A 376 5.02 -6.54 3.02
C GLY A 376 5.95 -7.21 4.04
N GLY A 377 6.48 -6.47 5.02
CA GLY A 377 7.46 -7.00 5.97
C GLY A 377 8.85 -7.26 5.38
N ALA A 378 9.11 -6.84 4.14
CA ALA A 378 10.39 -7.05 3.47
C ALA A 378 11.51 -6.27 4.16
N LYS A 379 11.28 -5.02 4.57
CA LYS A 379 12.31 -4.21 5.25
C LYS A 379 12.80 -4.83 6.55
N SER A 380 11.90 -5.46 7.33
CA SER A 380 12.24 -6.05 8.63
C SER A 380 12.83 -7.46 8.50
N ALA A 381 12.44 -8.24 7.49
CA ALA A 381 12.93 -9.60 7.30
C ALA A 381 14.13 -9.70 6.36
N TYR A 382 14.15 -8.94 5.27
CA TYR A 382 15.15 -8.99 4.20
C TYR A 382 15.63 -7.58 3.84
N ARG A 383 16.43 -6.99 4.73
CA ARG A 383 16.89 -5.60 4.60
C ARG A 383 17.67 -5.35 3.31
N GLU A 384 18.53 -6.29 2.91
CA GLU A 384 19.33 -6.20 1.68
C GLU A 384 18.44 -6.15 0.42
N PHE A 385 17.41 -7.02 0.36
CA PHE A 385 16.40 -6.99 -0.70
C PHE A 385 15.65 -5.64 -0.72
N ALA A 386 15.23 -5.14 0.44
CA ALA A 386 14.53 -3.86 0.53
C ALA A 386 15.41 -2.67 0.08
N GLN A 387 16.71 -2.71 0.40
CA GLN A 387 17.68 -1.71 -0.06
C GLN A 387 17.95 -1.83 -1.56
N PHE A 388 18.08 -3.05 -2.10
CA PHE A 388 18.22 -3.30 -3.54
C PHE A 388 17.07 -2.67 -4.33
N ALA A 389 15.83 -2.91 -3.91
CA ALA A 389 14.65 -2.34 -4.58
C ALA A 389 14.64 -0.79 -4.53
N ALA A 390 15.02 -0.22 -3.39
CA ALA A 390 15.13 1.24 -3.23
C ALA A 390 16.21 1.83 -4.15
N ARG A 391 17.37 1.17 -4.28
CA ARG A 391 18.44 1.59 -5.19
C ARG A 391 17.99 1.61 -6.63
N GLU A 392 17.29 0.57 -7.08
CA GLU A 392 16.73 0.54 -8.44
C GLU A 392 15.73 1.69 -8.67
N ARG A 393 14.92 2.03 -7.65
CA ARG A 393 13.98 3.15 -7.78
C ARG A 393 14.69 4.51 -7.76
N LEU A 394 15.70 4.70 -6.92
CA LEU A 394 16.51 5.92 -6.88
C LEU A 394 17.31 6.10 -8.17
N ALA A 395 17.84 5.01 -8.73
CA ALA A 395 18.52 5.04 -10.03
C ALA A 395 17.57 5.51 -11.13
N GLU A 396 16.35 4.98 -11.19
CA GLU A 396 15.33 5.43 -12.15
C GLU A 396 14.97 6.91 -11.96
N ALA A 397 14.81 7.35 -10.72
CA ALA A 397 14.57 8.76 -10.42
C ALA A 397 15.75 9.64 -10.88
N GLY A 398 16.99 9.17 -10.75
CA GLY A 398 18.18 9.85 -11.27
C GLY A 398 18.21 9.97 -12.80
N HIS A 399 17.60 9.02 -13.55
CA HIS A 399 17.52 9.11 -15.01
C HIS A 399 16.58 10.22 -15.49
N THR A 400 15.72 10.77 -14.62
CA THR A 400 14.90 11.94 -14.95
C THR A 400 15.64 13.26 -14.83
N GLU A 401 16.86 13.25 -14.28
CA GLU A 401 17.65 14.44 -13.95
C GLU A 401 16.95 15.41 -12.98
N ALA A 402 15.85 14.99 -12.34
CA ALA A 402 15.15 15.77 -11.34
C ALA A 402 15.99 15.92 -10.05
N GLU A 403 15.93 17.10 -9.45
CA GLU A 403 16.63 17.42 -8.19
C GLU A 403 15.91 16.81 -6.98
N ILE A 404 14.59 16.61 -7.11
CA ILE A 404 13.71 16.16 -6.04
C ILE A 404 12.96 14.90 -6.46
N LEU A 405 13.03 13.86 -5.64
CA LEU A 405 12.13 12.70 -5.67
C LEU A 405 11.02 12.91 -4.62
N ALA A 406 9.81 13.22 -5.08
CA ALA A 406 8.65 13.41 -4.24
C ALA A 406 7.84 12.12 -4.05
N THR A 407 7.22 11.95 -2.88
CA THR A 407 6.24 10.88 -2.64
C THR A 407 5.19 11.30 -1.61
N SER A 408 4.03 10.64 -1.61
CA SER A 408 2.91 10.91 -0.69
C SER A 408 2.73 9.83 0.38
N CYS A 409 3.73 8.96 0.56
CA CYS A 409 3.75 7.92 1.58
C CYS A 409 5.00 8.07 2.46
N ALA A 410 4.81 8.34 3.75
CA ALA A 410 5.91 8.50 4.69
C ALA A 410 6.83 7.27 4.77
N GLY A 411 6.27 6.05 4.72
CA GLY A 411 7.07 4.83 4.69
C GLY A 411 7.97 4.73 3.46
N CYS A 412 7.50 5.19 2.29
CA CYS A 412 8.31 5.25 1.08
C CYS A 412 9.38 6.35 1.18
N GLN A 413 8.99 7.55 1.65
CA GLN A 413 9.89 8.68 1.84
C GLN A 413 11.05 8.31 2.76
N GLY A 414 10.74 7.81 3.96
CA GLY A 414 11.75 7.46 4.97
C GLY A 414 12.69 6.37 4.49
N HIS A 415 12.19 5.35 3.79
CA HIS A 415 13.01 4.27 3.25
C HIS A 415 13.90 4.71 2.09
N LEU A 416 13.37 5.46 1.13
CA LEU A 416 14.15 5.97 0.00
C LEU A 416 15.21 6.98 0.46
N ALA A 417 14.86 7.86 1.41
CA ALA A 417 15.81 8.79 2.03
C ALA A 417 16.93 8.05 2.77
N GLU A 418 16.61 7.03 3.58
CA GLU A 418 17.60 6.21 4.27
C GLU A 418 18.59 5.57 3.28
N VAL A 419 18.11 4.99 2.19
CA VAL A 419 18.97 4.33 1.20
C VAL A 419 19.81 5.32 0.41
N ARG A 420 19.23 6.47 0.04
CA ARG A 420 19.99 7.57 -0.57
C ARG A 420 21.16 8.00 0.33
N ASP A 421 20.91 8.19 1.63
CA ASP A 421 21.94 8.63 2.57
C ASP A 421 23.05 7.60 2.74
N LEU A 422 22.71 6.32 2.75
CA LEU A 422 23.69 5.23 2.80
C LEU A 422 24.61 5.21 1.57
N ASP A 423 24.09 5.54 0.40
CA ASP A 423 24.82 5.49 -0.86
C ASP A 423 25.40 6.86 -1.30
N GLY A 424 25.17 7.93 -0.53
CA GLY A 424 25.66 9.28 -0.84
C GLY A 424 25.00 9.93 -2.07
N GLY A 425 23.74 9.60 -2.37
CA GLY A 425 23.01 10.11 -3.53
C GLY A 425 22.71 11.61 -3.46
N ALA A 426 22.89 12.32 -4.58
CA ALA A 426 22.69 13.78 -4.64
C ALA A 426 21.21 14.21 -4.72
N GLN A 427 20.32 13.34 -5.19
CA GLN A 427 18.89 13.66 -5.36
C GLN A 427 18.18 13.74 -4.01
N SER A 428 17.52 14.86 -3.73
CA SER A 428 16.72 15.02 -2.50
C SER A 428 15.48 14.12 -2.52
N VAL A 429 15.04 13.63 -1.35
CA VAL A 429 13.81 12.84 -1.20
C VAL A 429 12.90 13.59 -0.24
N SER A 430 11.73 13.98 -0.73
CA SER A 430 10.80 14.86 -0.01
C SER A 430 9.38 14.33 -0.07
N GLY A 431 8.55 14.71 0.91
CA GLY A 431 7.12 14.47 0.82
C GLY A 431 6.42 15.53 -0.03
N VAL A 432 5.29 15.17 -0.62
CA VAL A 432 4.48 16.12 -1.41
C VAL A 432 3.93 17.24 -0.52
N PHE A 433 3.66 16.98 0.77
CA PHE A 433 3.00 17.94 1.65
C PHE A 433 3.94 19.03 2.13
N GLY A 434 5.21 18.70 2.41
CA GLY A 434 6.24 19.70 2.72
C GLY A 434 6.44 20.67 1.55
N LEU A 435 6.48 20.16 0.31
CA LEU A 435 6.64 20.99 -0.89
C LEU A 435 5.46 21.95 -1.11
N ILE A 436 4.22 21.45 -1.03
CA ILE A 436 3.04 22.31 -1.20
C ILE A 436 2.85 23.26 -0.01
N ALA A 437 3.18 22.83 1.21
CA ALA A 437 3.15 23.70 2.39
C ALA A 437 4.14 24.86 2.27
N ALA A 438 5.37 24.60 1.81
CA ALA A 438 6.34 25.65 1.55
C ALA A 438 5.81 26.70 0.56
N SER A 439 5.10 26.24 -0.47
CA SER A 439 4.48 27.12 -1.48
C SER A 439 3.30 27.94 -0.95
N VAL A 440 2.52 27.39 -0.01
CA VAL A 440 1.30 28.02 0.53
C VAL A 440 1.57 28.89 1.76
N LEU A 441 2.56 28.53 2.59
CA LEU A 441 2.80 29.13 3.91
C LEU A 441 3.99 30.10 3.96
N GLY A 442 4.83 30.19 2.93
CA GLY A 442 5.94 31.16 2.88
C GLY A 442 7.32 30.61 3.24
N GLY A 443 7.63 29.36 2.86
CA GLY A 443 8.96 28.72 3.06
C GLY A 443 8.93 27.45 3.93
N LEU A 444 10.02 26.66 3.88
CA LEU A 444 10.16 25.40 4.63
C LEU A 444 10.33 25.60 6.15
N ASP A 445 10.78 26.78 6.58
CA ASP A 445 10.97 27.12 8.00
C ASP A 445 9.64 27.46 8.73
N GLY A 446 8.55 27.69 7.98
CA GLY A 446 7.22 27.95 8.54
C GLY A 446 6.48 26.70 9.05
N VAL A 447 7.14 25.55 9.01
CA VAL A 447 6.60 24.23 9.40
C VAL A 447 7.17 23.75 10.76
N ALA A 448 8.09 24.52 11.36
CA ALA A 448 8.83 24.18 12.58
C ALA A 448 7.96 24.04 13.85
#